data_AF-A0AAE1WM98-F1
#
_entry.id   AF-A0AAE1WM98-F1
#
_cell.length_a   1.000
_cell.length_b   1.000
_cell.length_c   1.000
_cell.angle_alpha   90.00
_cell.angle_beta   90.00
_cell.angle_gamma   90.00
#
_symmetry.space_group_name_H-M   'P 1'
#
loop_
_entity.id
_entity.type
_entity.pdbx_description
1 polymer ?
#
loop_
_entity_poly.entity_id
_entity_poly.type
_entity_poly.pdbx_seq_one_letter_code
_entity_poly.pdbx_strand_id
1 'polypeptide(L)'
;MYPDFTEEPRTVQLGLYTDVFTPHGQDGRTYSCWSVILIPYNLFPGMCMSSEYMFLMMVIPGPSNMKRLINVYLELLTEQLLQLWYLGVQMYDNAMD
;
A
#
# COMPACT_ATOMS: atom_id res chain seq x y z
N MET A 1 20.33 -4.06 -5.07
CA MET A 1 19.28 -5.10 -5.13
C MET A 1 19.80 -6.24 -4.30
N TYR A 2 19.08 -6.67 -3.26
CA TYR A 2 19.51 -7.72 -2.34
C TYR A 2 19.15 -9.09 -2.94
N PRO A 3 20.10 -9.82 -3.57
CA PRO A 3 19.80 -11.06 -4.29
C PRO A 3 19.39 -12.17 -3.32
N ASP A 4 20.06 -12.20 -2.16
CA ASP A 4 19.83 -13.18 -1.09
C ASP A 4 18.42 -13.02 -0.47
N PHE A 5 17.86 -11.81 -0.52
CA PHE A 5 16.53 -11.55 0.02
C PHE A 5 15.46 -12.23 -0.84
N THR A 6 15.62 -12.31 -2.16
CA THR A 6 14.63 -12.97 -3.04
C THR A 6 14.60 -14.50 -2.94
N GLU A 7 15.61 -15.12 -2.31
CA GLU A 7 15.67 -16.58 -2.17
C GLU A 7 14.96 -17.13 -0.92
N GLU A 8 14.63 -16.26 0.05
CA GLU A 8 13.84 -16.69 1.21
C GLU A 8 12.36 -16.86 0.84
N PRO A 9 11.74 -18.04 1.07
CA PRO A 9 10.34 -18.29 0.73
C PRO A 9 9.36 -17.42 1.54
N ARG A 10 9.85 -16.69 2.54
CA ARG A 10 9.09 -15.73 3.35
C ARG A 10 9.21 -14.30 2.85
N THR A 11 9.99 -14.04 1.80
CA THR A 11 10.22 -12.68 1.32
C THR A 11 8.98 -12.12 0.69
N VAL A 12 8.41 -11.11 1.33
CA VAL A 12 7.28 -10.36 0.80
C VAL A 12 7.80 -9.18 -0.01
N GLN A 13 7.51 -9.15 -1.31
CA GLN A 13 7.80 -8.01 -2.17
C GLN A 13 6.55 -7.13 -2.25
N LEU A 14 6.63 -5.93 -1.68
CA LEU A 14 5.53 -4.97 -1.68
C LEU A 14 5.85 -3.79 -2.59
N GLY A 15 4.88 -3.45 -3.43
CA GLY A 15 4.85 -2.26 -4.26
C GLY A 15 4.06 -1.15 -3.60
N LEU A 16 4.60 0.07 -3.63
CA LEU A 16 3.84 1.28 -3.30
C LEU A 16 3.55 2.04 -4.57
N TYR A 17 2.27 2.34 -4.77
CA TYR A 17 1.78 3.15 -5.87
C TYR A 17 1.04 4.36 -5.30
N THR A 18 1.32 5.54 -5.83
CA THR A 18 0.65 6.78 -5.44
C THR A 18 -0.08 7.37 -6.63
N ASP A 19 -1.35 7.73 -6.43
CA ASP A 19 -2.19 8.32 -7.47
C ASP A 19 -2.98 9.51 -6.96
N VAL A 20 -3.35 10.42 -7.85
CA VAL A 20 -4.12 11.63 -7.56
C VAL A 20 -5.54 11.46 -8.09
N PHE A 21 -6.54 11.55 -7.22
CA PHE A 21 -7.94 11.46 -7.61
C PHE A 21 -8.77 12.59 -7.01
N THR A 22 -9.90 12.92 -7.64
CA THR A 22 -10.82 13.98 -7.17
C THR A 22 -12.14 13.35 -6.73
N PRO A 23 -12.46 13.31 -5.42
CA PRO A 23 -13.63 12.60 -4.90
C PRO A 23 -14.99 13.30 -5.12
N HIS A 24 -15.05 14.46 -5.79
CA HIS A 24 -16.31 15.12 -6.13
C HIS A 24 -16.17 16.01 -7.38
N GLY A 25 -16.97 15.76 -8.42
CA GLY A 25 -16.92 16.48 -9.70
C GLY A 25 -18.04 17.50 -9.92
N GLN A 26 -18.98 17.68 -9.00
CA GLN A 26 -20.23 18.42 -9.29
C GLN A 26 -20.32 19.86 -8.75
N ASP A 27 -19.54 20.25 -7.74
CA ASP A 27 -19.77 21.52 -7.01
C ASP A 27 -18.71 22.62 -7.23
N GLY A 28 -17.93 22.53 -8.32
CA GLY A 28 -16.95 23.57 -8.68
C GLY A 28 -15.76 23.73 -7.71
N ARG A 29 -15.66 22.89 -6.68
CA ARG A 29 -14.48 22.80 -5.79
C ARG A 29 -13.53 21.72 -6.30
N THR A 30 -12.43 22.12 -6.93
CA THR A 30 -11.35 21.21 -7.32
C THR A 30 -10.60 20.76 -6.08
N TYR A 31 -10.96 19.59 -5.55
CA TYR A 31 -10.24 18.97 -4.46
C TYR A 31 -9.50 17.74 -4.96
N SER A 32 -8.17 17.74 -4.85
CA SER A 32 -7.34 16.59 -5.14
C SER A 32 -7.03 15.83 -3.86
N CYS A 33 -7.24 14.52 -3.89
CA CYS A 33 -6.74 13.56 -2.92
C CYS A 33 -5.59 12.78 -3.53
N TRP A 34 -4.71 12.27 -2.68
CA TRP A 34 -3.72 11.28 -3.08
C TRP A 34 -4.02 9.96 -2.40
N SER A 35 -4.10 8.88 -3.17
CA SER A 35 -4.17 7.53 -2.64
C SER A 35 -2.78 6.91 -2.57
N VAL A 36 -2.47 6.23 -1.48
CA VAL A 36 -1.33 5.31 -1.38
C VAL A 36 -1.87 3.89 -1.43
N ILE A 37 -1.48 3.15 -2.46
CA ILE A 37 -1.93 1.79 -2.75
C ILE A 37 -0.76 0.83 -2.56
N LEU A 38 -1.00 -0.24 -1.81
CA LEU A 38 -0.06 -1.33 -1.58
C LEU A 38 -0.40 -2.51 -2.48
N ILE A 39 0.60 -3.03 -3.18
CA ILE A 39 0.48 -4.14 -4.13
C ILE A 39 1.43 -5.27 -3.70
N PRO A 40 0.95 -6.48 -3.39
CA PRO A 40 1.82 -7.62 -3.15
C PRO A 40 2.33 -8.18 -4.48
N TYR A 41 3.61 -7.97 -4.76
CA TYR A 41 4.29 -8.49 -5.95
C TYR A 41 4.67 -9.97 -5.86
N ASN A 42 4.38 -10.63 -4.74
CA ASN A 42 4.51 -12.08 -4.62
C ASN A 42 3.49 -12.87 -5.45
N LEU A 43 2.43 -12.19 -5.94
CA LEU A 43 1.42 -12.79 -6.80
C LEU A 43 1.88 -12.82 -8.25
N PHE A 44 1.30 -13.71 -9.06
CA PHE A 44 1.58 -13.76 -10.50
C PHE A 44 1.39 -12.38 -11.15
N PRO A 45 2.22 -11.98 -12.13
CA PRO A 45 2.22 -10.63 -12.70
C PRO A 45 0.88 -10.17 -13.28
N GLY A 46 0.05 -11.10 -13.76
CA GLY A 46 -1.29 -10.80 -14.25
C GLY A 46 -2.35 -10.60 -13.16
N MET A 47 -2.07 -11.05 -11.93
CA MET A 47 -2.96 -10.95 -10.77
C MET A 47 -2.62 -9.76 -9.88
N CYS A 48 -1.34 -9.42 -9.70
CA CYS A 48 -0.93 -8.37 -8.75
C CYS A 48 -1.54 -6.99 -9.07
N MET A 49 -1.84 -6.72 -10.35
CA MET A 49 -2.50 -5.47 -10.78
C MET A 49 -4.05 -5.58 -10.82
N SER A 50 -4.64 -6.69 -10.37
CA SER A 50 -6.09 -6.78 -10.19
C SER A 50 -6.50 -5.98 -8.96
N SER A 51 -7.65 -5.31 -9.02
CA SER A 51 -8.19 -4.49 -7.93
C SER A 51 -8.39 -5.29 -6.63
N GLU A 52 -8.57 -6.60 -6.73
CA GLU A 52 -8.75 -7.51 -5.58
C GLU A 52 -7.48 -7.64 -4.71
N TYR A 53 -6.32 -7.36 -5.29
CA TYR A 53 -5.03 -7.45 -4.61
C TYR A 53 -4.38 -6.07 -4.39
N MET A 54 -5.11 -4.99 -4.69
CA MET A 54 -4.68 -3.63 -4.41
C MET A 54 -5.29 -3.16 -3.08
N PHE A 55 -4.44 -2.85 -2.11
CA PHE A 55 -4.88 -2.38 -0.80
C PHE A 55 -4.70 -0.87 -0.71
N LEU A 56 -5.80 -0.13 -0.56
CA LEU A 56 -5.74 1.29 -0.26
C LEU A 56 -5.29 1.50 1.19
N MET A 57 -4.04 1.90 1.37
CA MET A 57 -3.46 2.11 2.71
C MET A 57 -3.75 3.50 3.25
N MET A 58 -3.90 4.50 2.38
CA MET A 58 -4.07 5.89 2.80
C MET A 58 -4.75 6.74 1.74
N VAL A 59 -5.56 7.70 2.20
CA VAL A 59 -6.07 8.81 1.40
C VAL A 59 -5.60 10.12 2.05
N ILE A 60 -4.75 10.85 1.35
CA ILE A 60 -4.20 12.12 1.81
C ILE A 60 -5.02 13.26 1.19
N PRO A 61 -5.72 14.04 2.02
CA PRO A 61 -6.47 15.18 1.55
C PRO A 61 -5.57 16.34 1.10
N GLY A 62 -5.74 16.84 -0.13
CA GLY A 62 -5.57 18.27 -0.42
C GLY A 62 -4.52 18.68 -1.48
N PRO A 63 -4.32 20.01 -1.61
CA PRO A 63 -3.28 20.61 -2.47
C PRO A 63 -2.07 21.21 -1.70
N SER A 64 -1.98 21.07 -0.36
CA SER A 64 -0.95 21.75 0.46
C SER A 64 0.08 20.82 1.12
N ASN A 65 1.36 21.21 1.07
CA ASN A 65 2.54 20.58 1.71
C ASN A 65 2.67 19.05 1.62
N MET A 66 2.21 18.51 0.50
CA MET A 66 2.24 17.11 0.09
C MET A 66 3.56 16.38 0.38
N LYS A 67 4.69 17.01 0.01
CA LYS A 67 6.03 16.41 0.14
C LYS A 67 6.46 16.19 1.59
N ARG A 68 5.99 17.02 2.52
CA ARG A 68 6.32 16.83 3.94
C ARG A 68 5.45 15.74 4.54
N LEU A 69 4.17 15.75 4.18
CA LEU A 69 3.20 14.77 4.64
C LEU A 69 3.57 13.37 4.14
N ILE A 70 3.96 13.21 2.88
CA ILE A 70 4.30 11.89 2.33
C ILE A 70 5.47 11.23 3.06
N ASN A 71 6.50 11.97 3.47
CA ASN A 71 7.63 11.41 4.21
C ASN A 71 7.19 10.87 5.57
N VAL A 72 6.41 11.64 6.33
CA VAL A 72 5.87 11.23 7.63
C VAL A 72 4.97 10.01 7.48
N TYR A 73 4.17 9.96 6.41
CA TYR A 73 3.29 8.83 6.14
C TYR A 73 4.03 7.57 5.68
N LEU A 74 5.09 7.71 4.86
CA LEU A 74 5.92 6.58 4.45
C LEU A 74 6.68 5.99 5.64
N GLU A 75 7.14 6.83 6.57
CA GLU A 75 7.74 6.40 7.83
C GLU A 75 6.73 5.59 8.66
N LEU A 76 5.54 6.15 8.90
CA LEU A 76 4.45 5.48 9.60
C LEU A 76 4.04 4.15 8.94
N LEU A 77 3.95 4.12 7.61
CA LEU A 77 3.61 2.92 6.86
C LEU A 77 4.71 1.85 7.00
N THR A 78 5.97 2.26 6.96
CA THR A 78 7.10 1.35 7.16
C THR A 78 7.06 0.75 8.56
N GLU A 79 6.82 1.56 9.59
CA GLU A 79 6.67 1.06 10.97
C GLU A 79 5.53 0.05 11.10
N GLN A 80 4.38 0.31 10.50
CA GLN A 80 3.25 -0.63 10.51
C GLN A 80 3.58 -1.95 9.80
N LEU A 81 4.22 -1.88 8.64
CA LEU A 81 4.64 -3.09 7.90
C LEU A 81 5.68 -3.89 8.68
N LEU A 82 6.62 -3.23 9.36
CA LEU A 82 7.58 -3.90 10.24
C LEU A 82 6.90 -4.51 11.46
N GLN A 83 5.94 -3.83 12.07
CA GLN A 83 5.14 -4.39 13.17
C GLN A 83 4.40 -5.64 12.72
N LEU A 84 3.76 -5.61 11.55
CA LEU A 84 3.09 -6.79 10.97
C LEU A 84 4.09 -7.93 10.70
N TRP A 85 5.30 -7.60 10.25
CA TRP A 85 6.35 -8.59 10.00
C TRP A 85 6.86 -9.26 11.28
N TYR A 86 7.10 -8.49 12.35
CA TYR A 86 7.70 -9.00 13.58
C TYR A 86 6.68 -9.58 14.56
N LEU A 87 5.53 -8.92 14.74
CA LEU A 87 4.48 -9.37 15.67
C LEU A 87 3.58 -10.42 15.02
N GLY A 88 3.48 -10.40 13.69
CA GLY A 88 2.49 -11.19 12.96
C GLY A 88 1.06 -10.71 13.23
N VAL A 89 0.12 -11.24 12.46
CA VAL A 89 -1.31 -11.17 12.78
C VAL A 89 -1.82 -12.59 12.83
N GLN A 90 -2.69 -12.89 13.79
CA GLN A 90 -3.33 -14.19 13.87
C GLN A 90 -4.27 -14.33 12.66
N MET A 91 -3.84 -15.10 11.66
CA MET A 91 -4.65 -15.39 10.47
C MET A 91 -5.46 -16.66 10.71
N TYR A 92 -6.76 -16.61 10.42
CA TYR A 92 -7.60 -17.81 10.38
C TYR A 92 -7.38 -18.52 9.04
N ASP A 93 -6.87 -19.75 9.08
CA ASP A 93 -6.71 -20.57 7.89
C ASP A 93 -7.99 -21.41 7.67
N ASN A 94 -8.79 -21.01 6.69
CA ASN A 94 -10.02 -21.74 6.31
C ASN A 94 -9.72 -23.10 5.64
N ALA A 95 -8.46 -23.44 5.34
CA ALA A 95 -8.11 -24.67 4.62
C ALA A 95 -8.20 -25.96 5.47
N MET A 96 -8.59 -25.85 6.74
CA MET A 96 -8.71 -26.96 7.70
C MET A 96 -10.18 -27.30 8.06
N ASP A 97 -11.18 -26.66 7.42
CA ASP A 97 -12.61 -26.98 7.56
C ASP A 97 -13.18 -27.66 6.30
#